data_AF-A0A1U8MNN4-F1
#
_entry.id   AF-A0A1U8MNN4-F1
#
_cell.length_a   1.000
_cell.length_b   1.000
_cell.length_c   1.000
_cell.angle_alpha   90.00
_cell.angle_beta   90.00
_cell.angle_gamma   90.00
#
_symmetry.space_group_name_H-M   'P 1'
#
loop_
_entity.id
_entity.type
_entity.pdbx_description
1 polymer ?
#
loop_
_entity_poly.entity_id
_entity_poly.type
_entity_poly.pdbx_seq_one_letter_code
_entity_poly.pdbx_strand_id
1 'polypeptide(L)'
;MDSLNLPPKYREMKSLWKSYSGEEVAPVPTIFIGGNHEASNYLWELYYGGWAAPNIYFLGFAGVVKFGNIRIGGLSGIYNARNYRLGHHERPPYNDNTIRSVYHVREYDVHKLMHLEEPIDIFLSHDWPLGITNYGNWQQFVCYKKHFKDEQKKVYLLRTSAIHIDPRHCRAINTFRRLTSD
;
A
#
# COMPACT_ATOMS: atom_id res chain seq x y z
N MET A 1 19.27 8.49 -7.28
CA MET A 1 18.72 7.23 -6.71
C MET A 1 18.51 7.32 -5.19
N ASP A 2 18.74 8.49 -4.60
CA ASP A 2 18.81 8.65 -3.14
C ASP A 2 17.44 8.69 -2.45
N SER A 3 16.37 8.66 -3.25
CA SER A 3 14.98 8.65 -2.82
C SER A 3 14.38 7.23 -2.76
N LEU A 4 15.22 6.20 -2.73
CA LEU A 4 14.84 4.78 -2.64
C LEU A 4 15.35 4.20 -1.31
N ASN A 5 14.44 3.76 -0.44
CA ASN A 5 14.81 3.16 0.83
C ASN A 5 15.19 1.67 0.67
N LEU A 6 16.36 1.42 0.10
CA LEU A 6 17.00 0.10 0.02
C LEU A 6 18.45 0.19 0.47
N PRO A 7 19.02 -0.87 1.07
CA PRO A 7 20.47 -0.96 1.28
C PRO A 7 21.21 -0.72 -0.04
N PRO A 8 22.34 0.03 -0.06
CA PRO A 8 23.01 0.42 -1.30
C PRO A 8 23.28 -0.75 -2.25
N LYS A 9 23.66 -1.92 -1.71
CA LYS A 9 23.91 -3.15 -2.47
C LYS A 9 22.71 -3.72 -3.25
N TYR A 10 21.49 -3.27 -2.97
CA TYR A 10 20.26 -3.72 -3.62
C TYR A 10 19.55 -2.60 -4.38
N ARG A 11 20.16 -1.42 -4.51
CA ARG A 11 19.61 -0.31 -5.28
C ARG A 11 19.88 -0.54 -6.76
N GLU A 12 18.89 -1.07 -7.46
CA GLU A 12 18.93 -1.24 -8.90
C GLU A 12 17.85 -0.39 -9.57
N MET A 13 18.18 0.23 -10.71
CA MET A 13 17.17 0.83 -11.56
C MET A 13 16.43 -0.32 -12.25
N LYS A 14 15.19 -0.57 -11.82
CA LYS A 14 14.32 -1.58 -12.44
C LYS A 14 13.65 -1.02 -13.69
N SER A 15 12.47 -1.49 -14.08
CA SER A 15 11.85 -1.14 -15.36
C SER A 15 11.00 0.13 -15.36
N LEU A 16 10.63 0.70 -14.20
CA LEU A 16 9.67 1.82 -14.13
C LEU A 16 10.11 3.05 -14.95
N TRP A 17 11.41 3.32 -15.03
CA TRP A 17 11.92 4.46 -15.80
C TRP A 17 11.67 4.33 -17.30
N LYS A 18 11.59 3.11 -17.84
CA LYS A 18 11.29 2.88 -19.26
C LYS A 18 9.86 3.29 -19.60
N SER A 19 8.93 3.03 -18.68
CA SER A 19 7.55 3.51 -18.83
C SER A 19 7.44 5.01 -18.64
N TYR A 20 8.23 5.57 -17.73
CA TYR A 20 8.29 7.02 -17.53
C TYR A 20 8.87 7.76 -18.75
N SER A 21 9.92 7.24 -19.39
CA SER A 21 10.52 7.82 -20.60
C SER A 21 9.70 7.58 -21.87
N GLY A 22 8.68 6.73 -21.81
CA GLY A 22 7.85 6.36 -22.95
C GLY A 22 8.45 5.24 -23.83
N GLU A 23 9.57 4.64 -23.42
CA GLU A 23 10.17 3.49 -24.12
C GLU A 23 9.30 2.22 -24.04
N GLU A 24 8.59 2.02 -22.94
CA GLU A 24 7.69 0.88 -22.74
C GLU A 24 6.34 1.32 -22.18
N VAL A 25 5.26 1.13 -22.95
CA VAL A 25 3.89 1.43 -22.50
C VAL A 25 3.28 0.20 -21.85
N ALA A 26 2.67 0.37 -20.67
CA ALA A 26 1.95 -0.71 -20.03
C ALA A 26 0.80 -1.20 -20.93
N PRO A 27 0.69 -2.51 -21.21
CA PRO A 27 -0.28 -3.04 -22.18
C PRO A 27 -1.72 -2.94 -21.69
N VAL A 28 -1.93 -2.78 -20.38
CA VAL A 28 -3.24 -2.64 -19.74
C VAL A 28 -3.24 -1.49 -18.73
N PRO A 29 -4.38 -0.82 -18.51
CA PRO A 29 -4.52 0.17 -17.46
C PRO A 29 -4.14 -0.43 -16.10
N THR A 30 -3.13 0.15 -15.47
CA THR A 30 -2.52 -0.33 -14.24
C THR A 30 -2.69 0.72 -13.15
N ILE A 31 -3.51 0.42 -12.15
CA ILE A 31 -3.66 1.26 -10.95
C ILE A 31 -2.78 0.68 -9.86
N PHE A 32 -1.97 1.50 -9.19
CA PHE A 32 -1.08 1.05 -8.12
C PHE A 32 -1.08 1.99 -6.91
N ILE A 33 -0.62 1.45 -5.77
CA ILE A 33 -0.34 2.17 -4.52
C ILE A 33 1.16 2.08 -4.20
N GLY A 34 1.65 2.98 -3.37
CA GLY A 34 3.05 3.01 -2.93
C GLY A 34 3.29 2.11 -1.72
N GLY A 35 4.48 1.57 -1.61
CA GLY A 35 4.97 0.80 -0.47
C GLY A 35 6.14 1.47 0.25
N ASN A 36 7.20 0.71 0.57
CA ASN A 36 8.39 1.20 1.27
C ASN A 36 9.69 1.14 0.45
N HIS A 37 9.61 0.77 -0.83
CA HIS A 37 10.74 0.57 -1.75
C HIS A 37 10.53 1.27 -3.09
N GLU A 38 9.92 2.45 -3.07
CA GLU A 38 9.60 3.25 -4.25
C GLU A 38 10.42 4.54 -4.30
N ALA A 39 10.43 5.17 -5.47
CA ALA A 39 10.98 6.51 -5.65
C ALA A 39 10.10 7.54 -4.93
N SER A 40 10.38 7.75 -3.64
CA SER A 40 9.50 8.49 -2.74
C SER A 40 9.35 9.97 -3.11
N ASN A 41 10.35 10.56 -3.75
CA ASN A 41 10.26 11.91 -4.31
C ASN A 41 9.23 12.00 -5.43
N TYR A 42 9.24 11.03 -6.35
CA TYR A 42 8.35 11.04 -7.51
C TYR A 42 6.90 10.80 -7.11
N LEU A 43 6.66 9.82 -6.22
CA LEU A 43 5.30 9.57 -5.71
C LEU A 43 4.76 10.75 -4.88
N TRP A 44 5.64 11.56 -4.28
CA TRP A 44 5.23 12.76 -3.55
C TRP A 44 4.63 13.84 -4.44
N GLU A 45 5.16 14.01 -5.65
CA GLU A 45 4.58 14.94 -6.64
C GLU A 45 3.16 14.55 -7.02
N LEU A 46 2.87 13.25 -6.95
CA LEU A 46 1.56 12.65 -7.21
C LEU A 46 0.80 12.31 -5.91
N TYR A 47 0.97 13.12 -4.85
CA TYR A 47 0.39 12.84 -3.53
C TYR A 47 -1.12 12.56 -3.55
N TYR A 48 -1.88 13.32 -4.35
CA TYR A 48 -3.33 13.17 -4.53
C TYR A 48 -3.73 12.16 -5.62
N GLY A 49 -2.75 11.43 -6.16
CA GLY A 49 -2.91 10.53 -7.30
C GLY A 49 -2.70 11.22 -8.64
N GLY A 50 -2.39 10.42 -9.66
CA GLY A 50 -2.14 10.91 -11.00
C GLY A 50 -1.49 9.89 -11.91
N TRP A 51 -1.37 10.24 -13.18
CA TRP A 51 -0.71 9.41 -14.18
C TRP A 51 0.80 9.42 -13.96
N ALA A 52 1.35 8.27 -13.58
CA ALA A 52 2.80 8.08 -13.43
C ALA A 52 3.47 7.83 -14.79
N ALA A 53 2.74 7.23 -15.72
CA ALA A 53 3.14 6.98 -17.10
C ALA A 53 1.88 6.68 -17.93
N PRO A 54 1.97 6.62 -19.28
CA PRO A 54 0.87 6.11 -20.10
C PRO A 54 0.37 4.75 -19.60
N ASN A 55 -0.94 4.62 -19.38
CA ASN A 55 -1.60 3.45 -18.79
C ASN A 55 -1.20 3.09 -17.35
N ILE A 56 -0.44 3.91 -16.63
CA ILE A 56 -0.07 3.66 -15.24
C ILE A 56 -0.55 4.82 -14.36
N TYR A 57 -1.52 4.53 -13.49
CA TYR A 57 -2.12 5.50 -12.58
C TYR A 57 -1.74 5.20 -11.13
N PHE A 58 -1.11 6.15 -10.47
CA PHE A 58 -0.88 6.10 -9.03
C PHE A 58 -2.11 6.61 -8.30
N LEU A 59 -2.62 5.83 -7.34
CA LEU A 59 -3.82 6.18 -6.59
C LEU A 59 -3.61 7.35 -5.60
N GLY A 60 -2.36 7.71 -5.33
CA GLY A 60 -1.99 8.68 -4.31
C GLY A 60 -1.71 8.02 -2.96
N PHE A 61 -1.45 8.86 -1.95
CA PHE A 61 -1.19 8.39 -0.60
C PHE A 61 -2.45 7.79 0.06
N ALA A 62 -3.60 8.40 -0.21
CA ALA A 62 -4.92 7.86 0.10
C ALA A 62 -5.91 8.41 -0.92
N GLY A 63 -6.65 7.53 -1.58
CA GLY A 63 -7.56 7.94 -2.65
C GLY A 63 -8.53 6.84 -3.07
N VAL A 64 -9.55 7.25 -3.82
CA VAL A 64 -10.51 6.35 -4.46
C VAL A 64 -10.71 6.81 -5.89
N VAL A 65 -10.67 5.86 -6.82
CA VAL A 65 -11.01 6.07 -8.22
C VAL A 65 -12.13 5.14 -8.65
N LYS A 66 -12.88 5.56 -9.65
CA LYS A 66 -13.90 4.73 -10.28
C LYS A 66 -13.39 4.25 -11.64
N PHE A 67 -13.25 2.94 -11.80
CA PHE A 67 -12.88 2.32 -13.07
C PHE A 67 -14.09 1.52 -13.59
N GLY A 68 -14.74 2.04 -14.64
CA GLY A 68 -16.05 1.55 -15.06
C GLY A 68 -17.08 1.70 -13.94
N ASN A 69 -17.63 0.59 -13.46
CA ASN A 69 -18.60 0.56 -12.37
C ASN A 69 -18.02 0.13 -11.01
N ILE A 70 -16.69 -0.04 -10.92
CA ILE A 70 -16.00 -0.50 -9.71
C ILE A 70 -15.29 0.68 -9.04
N ARG A 71 -15.51 0.87 -7.73
CA ARG A 71 -14.80 1.81 -6.87
C ARG A 71 -13.59 1.13 -6.25
N ILE A 72 -12.41 1.61 -6.61
CA ILE A 72 -11.12 1.10 -6.12
C ILE A 72 -10.54 2.14 -5.18
N GLY A 73 -10.47 1.81 -3.91
CA GLY A 73 -9.81 2.61 -2.88
C GLY A 73 -8.45 2.06 -2.52
N GLY A 74 -7.62 2.90 -1.92
CA GLY A 74 -6.36 2.40 -1.40
C GLY A 74 -5.60 3.40 -0.54
N LEU A 75 -4.65 2.83 0.20
CA LEU A 75 -3.81 3.49 1.16
C LEU A 75 -2.36 3.05 0.93
N SER A 76 -1.53 4.00 0.52
CA SER A 76 -0.11 3.76 0.27
C SER A 76 0.69 3.80 1.58
N GLY A 77 1.76 3.00 1.63
CA GLY A 77 2.75 3.03 2.70
C GLY A 77 2.65 1.91 3.72
N ILE A 78 3.57 1.94 4.69
CA ILE A 78 3.59 1.01 5.84
C ILE A 78 3.27 1.73 7.15
N TYR A 79 2.72 1.00 8.11
CA TYR A 79 2.42 1.57 9.41
C TYR A 79 3.68 1.76 10.26
N ASN A 80 3.83 2.95 10.86
CA ASN A 80 4.82 3.20 11.90
C ASN A 80 4.24 4.09 13.01
N ALA A 81 4.12 3.52 14.21
CA ALA A 81 3.50 4.19 15.36
C ALA A 81 4.12 5.55 15.71
N ARG A 82 5.44 5.73 15.49
CA ARG A 82 6.12 7.00 15.82
C ARG A 82 5.73 8.14 14.89
N ASN A 83 5.39 7.83 13.65
CA ASN A 83 5.06 8.82 12.62
C ASN A 83 3.56 8.96 12.36
N TYR A 84 2.74 7.98 12.80
CA TYR A 84 1.32 7.92 12.45
C TYR A 84 0.53 9.19 12.78
N ARG A 85 0.74 9.77 13.97
CA ARG A 85 0.06 10.99 14.42
C ARG A 85 0.72 12.29 13.95
N LEU A 86 1.80 12.21 13.19
CA LEU A 86 2.50 13.38 12.69
C LEU A 86 1.92 13.83 11.35
N GLY A 87 2.21 15.08 10.99
CA GLY A 87 2.04 15.52 9.61
C GLY A 87 3.11 14.95 8.69
N HIS A 88 2.80 14.98 7.40
CA HIS A 88 3.76 14.87 6.31
C HIS A 88 4.60 16.15 6.26
N HIS A 89 5.86 16.07 6.69
CA HIS A 89 6.79 17.21 6.84
C HIS A 89 8.09 17.01 6.06
N GLU A 90 8.29 15.82 5.52
CA GLU A 90 9.46 15.41 4.78
C GLU A 90 9.58 16.22 3.49
N ARG A 91 10.79 16.68 3.19
CA ARG A 91 11.10 17.36 1.93
C ARG A 91 12.45 16.88 1.38
N PRO A 92 12.59 16.75 0.05
CA PRO A 92 13.89 16.54 -0.56
C PRO A 92 14.85 17.71 -0.26
N PRO A 93 16.17 17.45 -0.14
CA PRO A 93 16.80 16.14 -0.16
C PRO A 93 16.51 15.35 1.14
N TYR A 94 16.17 14.07 0.99
CA TYR A 94 15.88 13.21 2.14
C TYR A 94 17.17 12.77 2.86
N ASN A 95 17.09 12.65 4.18
CA ASN A 95 18.09 11.98 5.01
C ASN A 95 17.60 10.57 5.37
N ASP A 96 18.42 9.78 6.08
CA ASP A 96 18.10 8.40 6.44
C ASP A 96 16.79 8.22 7.24
N ASN A 97 16.36 9.26 7.97
CA ASN A 97 15.10 9.23 8.71
C ASN A 97 13.93 9.67 7.83
N THR A 98 14.08 10.79 7.10
CA THR A 98 12.98 11.34 6.30
C THR A 98 12.67 10.48 5.08
N ILE A 99 13.66 9.76 4.54
CA ILE A 99 13.42 8.79 3.47
C ILE A 99 12.58 7.60 3.93
N ARG A 100 12.58 7.29 5.23
CA ARG A 100 11.75 6.25 5.80
C ARG A 100 10.38 6.76 6.19
N SER A 101 10.32 7.97 6.74
CA SER A 101 9.07 8.53 7.23
C SER A 101 8.13 8.98 6.12
N VAL A 102 8.66 9.36 4.94
CA VAL A 102 7.87 9.82 3.79
C VAL A 102 6.81 8.81 3.35
N TYR A 103 7.11 7.50 3.36
CA TYR A 103 6.15 6.46 2.96
C TYR A 103 5.38 5.86 4.14
N HIS A 104 5.58 6.34 5.38
CA HIS A 104 4.78 5.84 6.49
C HIS A 104 3.34 6.36 6.40
N VAL A 105 2.37 5.51 6.72
CA VAL A 105 0.95 5.91 6.79
C VAL A 105 0.76 6.98 7.86
N ARG A 106 -0.08 7.98 7.57
CA ARG A 106 -0.52 9.02 8.52
C ARG A 106 -1.98 8.84 8.92
N GLU A 107 -2.31 9.27 10.13
CA GLU A 107 -3.67 9.32 10.66
C GLU A 107 -4.59 10.16 9.76
N TYR A 108 -4.08 11.28 9.26
CA TYR A 108 -4.80 12.13 8.30
C TYR A 108 -5.24 11.37 7.03
N ASP A 109 -4.36 10.53 6.46
CA ASP A 109 -4.66 9.77 5.24
C ASP A 109 -5.74 8.71 5.49
N VAL A 110 -5.72 8.08 6.67
CA VAL A 110 -6.77 7.15 7.10
C VAL A 110 -8.11 7.87 7.29
N HIS A 111 -8.11 9.05 7.93
CA HIS A 111 -9.33 9.81 8.14
C HIS A 111 -10.00 10.24 6.82
N LYS A 112 -9.25 10.61 5.78
CA LYS A 112 -9.83 10.91 4.46
C LYS A 112 -10.69 9.75 3.94
N LEU A 113 -10.17 8.52 4.08
CA LEU A 113 -10.86 7.31 3.61
C LEU A 113 -12.03 6.93 4.51
N MET A 114 -11.95 7.20 5.82
CA MET A 114 -13.05 6.95 6.76
C MET A 114 -14.27 7.84 6.55
N HIS A 115 -14.10 9.03 5.95
CA HIS A 115 -15.21 9.95 5.66
C HIS A 115 -15.93 9.63 4.34
N LEU A 116 -15.59 8.53 3.68
CA LEU A 116 -16.27 8.11 2.46
C LEU A 116 -17.63 7.49 2.80
N GLU A 117 -18.70 8.10 2.32
CA GLU A 117 -20.07 7.62 2.53
C GLU A 117 -20.43 6.46 1.61
N GLU A 118 -19.92 6.50 0.37
CA GLU A 118 -20.19 5.49 -0.63
C GLU A 118 -19.25 4.27 -0.49
N PRO A 119 -19.77 3.03 -0.62
CA PRO A 119 -19.01 1.81 -0.41
C PRO A 119 -17.84 1.68 -1.41
N ILE A 120 -16.79 0.98 -0.99
CA ILE A 120 -15.63 0.67 -1.83
C ILE A 120 -15.70 -0.81 -2.20
N ASP A 121 -15.56 -1.11 -3.50
CA ASP A 121 -15.63 -2.48 -4.00
C ASP A 121 -14.31 -3.22 -3.79
N ILE A 122 -13.18 -2.56 -4.05
CA ILE A 122 -11.83 -3.10 -3.91
C ILE A 122 -10.99 -2.12 -3.11
N PHE A 123 -10.33 -2.60 -2.05
CA PHE A 123 -9.40 -1.79 -1.27
C PHE A 123 -7.99 -2.35 -1.34
N LEU A 124 -7.01 -1.49 -1.63
CA LEU A 124 -5.59 -1.83 -1.73
C LEU A 124 -4.82 -1.24 -0.54
N SER A 125 -4.03 -2.07 0.13
CA SER A 125 -3.05 -1.63 1.13
C SER A 125 -1.73 -2.36 0.90
N HIS A 126 -0.61 -1.68 1.19
CA HIS A 126 0.70 -2.30 1.07
C HIS A 126 0.98 -3.23 2.26
N ASP A 127 0.78 -2.73 3.48
CA ASP A 127 0.76 -3.58 4.67
C ASP A 127 -0.54 -4.38 4.78
N TRP A 128 -0.44 -5.57 5.38
CA TRP A 128 -1.59 -6.41 5.66
C TRP A 128 -2.46 -5.80 6.77
N PRO A 129 -3.80 -5.78 6.62
CA PRO A 129 -4.69 -5.37 7.69
C PRO A 129 -4.47 -6.23 8.94
N LEU A 130 -4.52 -5.57 10.11
CA LEU A 130 -4.30 -6.25 11.36
C LEU A 130 -5.34 -7.37 11.57
N GLY A 131 -4.85 -8.60 11.82
CA GLY A 131 -5.72 -9.74 12.08
C GLY A 131 -6.32 -10.39 10.84
N ILE A 132 -5.95 -9.97 9.62
CA ILE A 132 -6.41 -10.63 8.39
C ILE A 132 -6.03 -12.12 8.34
N THR A 133 -4.93 -12.47 8.99
CA THR A 133 -4.44 -13.84 9.10
C THR A 133 -5.40 -14.76 9.86
N ASN A 134 -6.31 -14.22 10.68
CA ASN A 134 -7.36 -14.99 11.36
C ASN A 134 -8.44 -15.52 10.40
N TYR A 135 -8.52 -14.95 9.19
CA TYR A 135 -9.51 -15.31 8.17
C TYR A 135 -8.96 -16.27 7.10
N GLY A 136 -7.71 -16.72 7.25
CA GLY A 136 -7.07 -17.69 6.37
C GLY A 136 -6.63 -18.97 7.10
N ASN A 137 -6.07 -19.93 6.36
CA ASN A 137 -5.46 -21.12 6.96
C ASN A 137 -4.10 -20.78 7.59
N TRP A 138 -4.13 -20.15 8.77
CA TRP A 138 -2.92 -19.68 9.45
C TRP A 138 -1.96 -20.82 9.81
N GLN A 139 -2.49 -22.03 10.05
CA GLN A 139 -1.71 -23.22 10.39
C GLN A 139 -0.77 -23.59 9.24
N GLN A 140 -1.29 -23.60 8.01
CA GLN A 140 -0.48 -23.83 6.82
C GLN A 140 0.53 -22.69 6.59
N PHE A 141 0.13 -21.44 6.80
CA PHE A 141 0.99 -20.27 6.61
C PHE A 141 2.21 -20.26 7.55
N VAL A 142 2.00 -20.61 8.82
CA VAL A 142 3.07 -20.68 9.83
C VAL A 142 4.07 -21.81 9.55
N CYS A 143 3.65 -22.88 8.89
CA CYS A 143 4.57 -23.94 8.44
C CYS A 143 5.56 -23.45 7.40
N TYR A 144 5.13 -22.57 6.47
CA TYR A 144 6.00 -22.00 5.44
C TYR A 144 6.85 -20.83 5.93
N LYS A 145 6.31 -19.97 6.82
CA LYS A 145 7.03 -18.82 7.37
C LYS A 145 7.12 -18.90 8.90
N LYS A 146 8.15 -19.60 9.39
CA LYS A 146 8.37 -19.83 10.83
C LYS A 146 8.49 -18.54 11.67
N HIS A 147 9.02 -17.46 11.10
CA HIS A 147 9.21 -16.17 11.78
C HIS A 147 7.89 -15.41 12.07
N PHE A 148 6.77 -15.79 11.45
CA PHE A 148 5.48 -15.12 11.66
C PHE A 148 4.76 -15.52 12.95
N LYS A 149 5.24 -16.54 13.68
CA LYS A 149 4.65 -16.95 14.96
C LYS A 149 4.66 -15.82 16.00
N ASP A 150 5.71 -15.00 16.02
CA ASP A 150 5.88 -13.95 17.01
C ASP A 150 5.12 -12.66 16.67
N GLU A 151 4.90 -12.38 15.37
CA GLU A 151 4.10 -11.24 14.92
C GLU A 151 2.62 -11.41 15.27
N GLN A 152 2.08 -12.63 15.15
CA GLN A 152 0.72 -12.98 15.55
C GLN A 152 0.44 -12.69 17.04
N LYS A 153 1.40 -12.94 17.94
CA LYS A 153 1.25 -12.61 19.38
C LYS A 153 1.14 -11.11 19.65
N LYS A 154 1.81 -10.26 18.85
CA LYS A 154 1.73 -8.79 18.99
C LYS A 154 0.40 -8.23 18.53
N VAL A 155 -0.25 -8.85 17.53
CA VAL A 155 -1.57 -8.44 17.03
C VAL A 155 -2.64 -8.44 18.13
N TYR A 156 -2.59 -9.38 19.07
CA TYR A 156 -3.52 -9.45 20.19
C TYR A 156 -3.38 -8.29 21.20
N LEU A 157 -2.22 -7.63 21.25
CA LEU A 157 -1.92 -6.57 22.23
C LEU A 157 -2.15 -5.15 21.70
N LEU A 158 -2.22 -4.94 20.38
CA LEU A 158 -2.29 -3.60 19.75
C LEU A 158 -3.71 -3.18 19.31
N ARG A 159 -4.75 -3.63 20.02
CA ARG A 159 -6.18 -3.37 19.70
C ARG A 159 -6.60 -1.90 19.60
N THR A 160 -5.74 -0.93 19.94
CA THR A 160 -6.11 0.48 20.07
C THR A 160 -5.69 1.39 18.93
N SER A 161 -4.93 0.92 17.92
CA SER A 161 -4.34 1.86 16.92
C SER A 161 -4.22 1.33 15.49
N ALA A 162 -4.82 0.19 15.16
CA ALA A 162 -4.69 -0.41 13.83
C ALA A 162 -5.86 -0.03 12.92
N ILE A 163 -5.58 0.11 11.62
CA ILE A 163 -6.59 0.31 10.58
C ILE A 163 -7.49 -0.93 10.57
N HIS A 164 -8.65 -0.80 11.20
CA HIS A 164 -9.71 -1.78 11.16
C HIS A 164 -10.56 -1.49 9.92
N ILE A 165 -10.32 -2.23 8.84
CA ILE A 165 -11.21 -2.22 7.69
C ILE A 165 -12.38 -3.12 8.06
N ASP A 166 -13.55 -2.54 8.36
CA ASP A 166 -14.76 -3.32 8.63
C ASP A 166 -15.13 -4.10 7.34
N PRO A 167 -15.13 -5.44 7.37
CA PRO A 167 -15.47 -6.25 6.20
C PRO A 167 -16.88 -5.99 5.65
N ARG A 168 -17.76 -5.33 6.42
CA ARG A 168 -19.10 -4.93 5.97
C ARG A 168 -19.08 -3.73 5.02
N HIS A 169 -18.01 -2.92 5.03
CA HIS A 169 -17.83 -1.74 4.17
C HIS A 169 -16.87 -1.98 2.99
N CYS A 170 -16.19 -3.14 2.95
CA CYS A 170 -15.33 -3.56 1.85
C CYS A 170 -15.60 -5.03 1.55
N ARG A 171 -16.12 -5.35 0.36
CA ARG A 171 -16.14 -6.75 -0.10
C ARG A 171 -14.71 -7.18 -0.39
N ALA A 172 -14.06 -7.83 0.57
CA ALA A 172 -12.83 -8.54 0.30
C ALA A 172 -13.12 -9.65 -0.73
N ILE A 173 -12.80 -9.41 -2.01
CA ILE A 173 -12.87 -10.45 -3.04
C ILE A 173 -11.69 -11.39 -2.80
N ASN A 174 -11.94 -12.45 -2.04
CA ASN A 174 -11.10 -13.65 -2.05
C ASN A 174 -11.24 -14.31 -3.43
N THR A 175 -10.38 -13.95 -4.39
CA THR A 175 -10.25 -14.69 -5.64
C THR A 175 -9.45 -15.96 -5.40
N PHE A 176 -10.03 -16.91 -4.67
CA PHE A 176 -9.63 -18.32 -4.72
C PHE A 176 -10.82 -19.12 -5.25
N ARG A 177 -11.09 -18.98 -6.55
CA ARG A 177 -11.91 -19.97 -7.26
C ARG A 177 -11.05 -21.23 -7.36
N ARG A 178 -11.42 -22.26 -6.59
CA ARG A 178 -11.07 -23.66 -6.88
C ARG A 178 -11.39 -23.91 -8.36
N LEU A 179 -10.37 -24.12 -9.18
CA LEU A 179 -10.51 -25.00 -10.32
C LEU A 179 -10.52 -26.42 -9.72
N THR A 180 -11.71 -26.91 -9.43
CA THR A 180 -11.94 -28.36 -9.38
C THR A 180 -11.94 -28.82 -10.83
N SER A 181 -10.89 -29.54 -11.21
CA SER A 181 -10.90 -30.32 -12.44
C SER A 181 -11.77 -31.55 -12.22
N ASP A 182 -12.66 -31.78 -13.17
CA ASP A 182 -13.22 -33.10 -13.49
C ASP A 182 -12.09 -34.11 -13.83
#